data_AF-A0A378IP82-F1
#
_entry.id   AF-A0A378IP82-F1
#
_cell.length_a   1.000
_cell.length_b   1.000
_cell.length_c   1.000
_cell.angle_alpha   90.00
_cell.angle_beta   90.00
_cell.angle_gamma   90.00
#
_symmetry.space_group_name_H-M   'P 1'
#
loop_
_entity.id
_entity.type
_entity.pdbx_description
1 polymer ?
#
loop_
_entity_poly.entity_id
_entity_poly.type
_entity_poly.pdbx_seq_one_letter_code
_entity_poly.pdbx_strand_id
1 'polypeptide(L)'
;MKLLPTSALFFVAISCFASENDTQAYADYCLESGGQVEEMPAQFDGPFGQVHGSSRQFCTFNIDKGFVVVGLESFASAKPNIAATLIKKLPAISFDSPLFKGKYNNPSLNFCKNIGGSSIPFTVISGGFANELGQSDICVFGDASMVSAWSLIYIANGRTGYELVREKIKAEPLHLRIPI
;
A
#
# COMPACT_ATOMS: atom_id res chain seq x y z
N MET A 1 42.94 -31.20 45.98
CA MET A 1 41.66 -30.66 45.50
C MET A 1 41.98 -29.61 44.43
N LYS A 2 41.76 -29.90 43.15
CA LYS A 2 42.06 -29.00 42.02
C LYS A 2 40.80 -28.15 41.73
N LEU A 3 40.93 -26.82 41.79
CA LEU A 3 39.88 -25.88 41.37
C LEU A 3 40.01 -25.65 39.87
N LEU A 4 38.95 -25.94 39.10
CA LEU A 4 38.82 -25.56 37.69
C LEU A 4 38.40 -24.09 37.57
N PRO A 5 38.85 -23.36 36.52
CA PRO A 5 38.34 -22.03 36.23
C PRO A 5 37.04 -22.12 35.43
N THR A 6 35.99 -21.47 35.94
CA THR A 6 34.73 -21.23 35.24
C THR A 6 34.92 -20.11 34.22
N SER A 7 35.05 -20.47 32.94
CA SER A 7 34.92 -19.52 31.83
C SER A 7 33.48 -19.04 31.72
N ALA A 8 33.24 -17.77 32.05
CA ALA A 8 31.98 -17.09 31.78
C ALA A 8 31.90 -16.76 30.27
N LEU A 9 31.03 -17.47 29.55
CA LEU A 9 30.61 -17.08 28.20
C LEU A 9 29.72 -15.83 28.28
N PHE A 10 30.24 -14.70 27.83
CA PHE A 10 29.44 -13.50 27.56
C PHE A 10 28.68 -13.70 26.24
N PHE A 11 27.38 -13.99 26.32
CA PHE A 11 26.47 -13.89 25.18
C PHE A 11 26.13 -12.41 24.96
N VAL A 12 26.70 -11.80 23.93
CA VAL A 12 26.25 -10.49 23.44
C VAL A 12 24.96 -10.71 22.66
N ALA A 13 23.83 -10.35 23.27
CA ALA A 13 22.54 -10.32 22.59
C ALA A 13 22.54 -9.14 21.61
N ILE A 14 22.71 -9.42 20.32
CA ILE A 14 22.50 -8.45 19.24
C ILE A 14 20.99 -8.29 19.07
N SER A 15 20.43 -7.24 19.65
CA SER A 15 19.05 -6.84 19.41
C SER A 15 18.91 -6.30 17.98
N CYS A 16 18.17 -7.00 17.12
CA CYS A 16 17.80 -6.54 15.79
C CYS A 16 16.80 -5.36 15.90
N PHE A 17 17.30 -4.12 15.94
CA PHE A 17 16.49 -2.91 15.73
C PHE A 17 16.55 -2.49 14.26
N ALA A 18 15.87 -3.22 13.38
CA ALA A 18 15.85 -2.92 11.94
C ALA A 18 14.50 -2.40 11.43
N SER A 19 13.43 -2.46 12.22
CA SER A 19 12.07 -2.17 11.73
C SER A 19 11.62 -0.72 11.91
N GLU A 20 12.03 -0.05 12.98
CA GLU A 20 11.51 1.30 13.33
C GLU A 20 12.17 2.40 12.50
N ASN A 21 13.46 2.23 12.20
CA ASN A 21 14.24 3.17 11.40
C ASN A 21 13.78 3.22 9.93
N ASP A 22 13.38 2.08 9.38
CA ASP A 22 12.90 1.99 7.99
C ASP A 22 11.55 2.68 7.82
N THR A 23 10.61 2.46 8.76
CA THR A 23 9.29 3.12 8.72
C THR A 23 9.40 4.64 8.80
N GLN A 24 10.28 5.16 9.66
CA GLN A 24 10.53 6.60 9.75
C GLN A 24 11.16 7.14 8.45
N ALA A 25 12.17 6.46 7.90
CA ALA A 25 12.78 6.88 6.64
C ALA A 25 11.79 6.89 5.46
N TYR A 26 10.82 5.97 5.47
CA TYR A 26 9.75 5.96 4.47
C TYR A 26 8.78 7.13 4.66
N ALA A 27 8.43 7.45 5.91
CA ALA A 27 7.61 8.60 6.26
C ALA A 27 8.28 9.91 5.82
N ASP A 28 9.56 10.09 6.13
CA ASP A 28 10.34 11.27 5.75
C ASP A 28 10.36 11.45 4.23
N TYR A 29 10.62 10.37 3.48
CA TYR A 29 10.62 10.41 2.03
C TYR A 29 9.22 10.73 1.44
N CYS A 30 8.13 10.29 2.08
CA CYS A 30 6.78 10.69 1.68
C CYS A 30 6.59 12.21 1.81
N LEU A 31 7.01 12.80 2.94
CA LEU A 31 6.92 14.24 3.18
C LEU A 31 7.80 15.04 2.21
N GLU A 32 9.05 14.61 1.99
CA GLU A 32 9.98 15.23 1.02
C GLU A 32 9.42 15.18 -0.41
N SER A 33 8.70 14.10 -0.74
CA SER A 33 8.02 13.95 -2.02
C SER A 33 6.77 14.83 -2.14
N GLY A 34 6.39 15.58 -1.10
CA GLY A 34 5.20 16.44 -1.06
C GLY A 34 3.90 15.69 -0.80
N GLY A 35 3.99 14.48 -0.22
CA GLY A 35 2.84 13.74 0.29
C GLY A 35 2.58 14.01 1.77
N GLN A 36 1.59 13.31 2.32
CA GLN A 36 1.29 13.29 3.74
C GLN A 36 1.30 11.84 4.23
N VAL A 37 1.77 11.62 5.45
CA VAL A 37 1.74 10.29 6.07
C VAL A 37 0.46 10.18 6.87
N GLU A 38 -0.37 9.20 6.50
CA GLU A 38 -1.65 8.95 7.15
C GLU A 38 -1.68 7.54 7.73
N GLU A 39 -2.07 7.44 8.99
CA GLU A 39 -2.40 6.18 9.62
C GLU A 39 -3.88 5.87 9.36
N MET A 40 -4.14 4.78 8.63
CA MET A 40 -5.49 4.36 8.29
C MET A 40 -5.78 3.00 8.95
N PRO A 41 -6.72 2.90 9.91
CA PRO A 41 -7.22 1.61 10.38
C PRO A 41 -8.00 0.89 9.27
N ALA A 42 -7.87 -0.43 9.22
CA ALA A 42 -8.89 -1.25 8.58
C ALA A 42 -10.23 -1.01 9.30
N GLN A 43 -11.30 -0.76 8.55
CA GLN A 43 -12.61 -0.46 9.08
C GLN A 43 -13.66 -1.27 8.33
N PHE A 44 -14.68 -1.77 9.04
CA PHE A 44 -15.81 -2.47 8.44
C PHE A 44 -17.09 -2.28 9.26
N ASP A 45 -18.22 -2.36 8.59
CA ASP A 45 -19.53 -2.23 9.23
C ASP A 45 -19.87 -3.51 10.02
N GLY A 46 -20.17 -3.33 11.31
CA GLY A 46 -20.67 -4.38 12.19
C GLY A 46 -22.09 -4.10 12.67
N PRO A 47 -22.74 -5.07 13.35
CA PRO A 47 -24.12 -4.93 13.81
C PRO A 47 -24.36 -3.75 14.77
N PHE A 48 -23.31 -3.27 15.44
CA PHE A 48 -23.37 -2.22 16.47
C PHE A 48 -22.59 -0.95 16.10
N GLY A 49 -22.19 -0.80 14.83
CA GLY A 49 -21.37 0.30 14.36
C GLY A 49 -20.09 -0.16 13.68
N GLN A 50 -19.13 0.75 13.53
CA GLN A 50 -17.87 0.48 12.86
C GLN A 50 -16.94 -0.33 13.76
N VAL A 51 -16.33 -1.36 13.18
CA VAL A 51 -15.26 -2.14 13.81
C VAL A 51 -13.94 -1.74 13.17
N HIS A 52 -12.96 -1.43 14.00
CA HIS A 52 -11.61 -1.06 13.57
C HIS A 52 -10.64 -2.23 13.80
N GLY A 53 -9.89 -2.57 12.77
CA GLY A 53 -8.81 -3.55 12.78
C GLY A 53 -7.44 -2.87 12.85
N SER A 54 -6.42 -3.58 12.38
CA SER A 54 -5.04 -3.07 12.36
C SER A 54 -4.88 -1.84 11.46
N SER A 55 -4.09 -0.87 11.92
CA SER A 55 -3.68 0.28 11.12
C SER A 55 -2.52 -0.03 10.18
N ARG A 56 -2.48 0.71 9.07
CA ARG A 56 -1.35 0.80 8.15
C ARG A 56 -1.07 2.27 7.86
N GLN A 57 0.21 2.58 7.62
CA GLN A 57 0.61 3.91 7.18
C GLN A 57 0.62 3.98 5.65
N PHE A 58 0.11 5.08 5.13
CA PHE A 58 0.02 5.38 3.72
C PHE A 58 0.67 6.73 3.42
N CYS A 59 1.29 6.84 2.26
CA CYS A 59 1.66 8.11 1.68
C CYS A 59 0.51 8.61 0.80
N THR A 60 -0.06 9.75 1.17
CA THR A 60 -1.19 10.36 0.48
C THR A 60 -0.79 11.62 -0.26
N PHE A 61 -1.38 11.86 -1.44
CA PHE A 61 -1.22 13.10 -2.18
C PHE A 61 -2.59 13.66 -2.52
N ASN A 62 -2.84 14.92 -2.17
CA ASN A 62 -4.06 15.63 -2.55
C ASN A 62 -3.88 16.28 -3.92
N ILE A 63 -4.64 15.83 -4.92
CA ILE A 63 -4.51 16.24 -6.32
C ILE A 63 -5.90 16.42 -6.92
N ASP A 64 -6.20 17.62 -7.42
CA ASP A 64 -7.47 17.92 -8.12
C ASP A 64 -8.73 17.45 -7.34
N LYS A 65 -8.78 17.78 -6.04
CA LYS A 65 -9.84 17.39 -5.08
C LYS A 65 -10.02 15.88 -4.89
N GLY A 66 -9.20 15.06 -5.51
CA GLY A 66 -9.04 13.65 -5.19
C GLY A 66 -7.76 13.42 -4.41
N PHE A 67 -7.49 12.15 -4.14
CA PHE A 67 -6.30 11.74 -3.42
C PHE A 67 -5.67 10.51 -4.07
N VAL A 68 -4.34 10.44 -4.00
CA VAL A 68 -3.56 9.24 -4.27
C VAL A 68 -3.21 8.60 -2.94
N VAL A 69 -3.40 7.30 -2.78
CA VAL A 69 -3.04 6.56 -1.56
C VAL A 69 -2.15 5.38 -1.94
N VAL A 70 -0.91 5.38 -1.44
CA VAL A 70 0.05 4.29 -1.63
C VAL A 70 0.53 3.84 -0.25
N GLY A 71 0.60 2.54 0.01
CA GLY A 71 1.17 2.03 1.27
C GLY A 71 2.58 2.55 1.45
N LEU A 72 2.93 2.99 2.66
CA LEU A 72 4.18 3.73 2.89
C LEU A 72 5.42 2.92 2.47
N GLU A 73 5.45 1.63 2.82
CA GLU A 73 6.48 0.70 2.37
C GLU A 73 6.47 0.50 0.85
N SER A 74 5.29 0.49 0.23
CA SER A 74 5.17 0.33 -1.24
C SER A 74 5.70 1.55 -1.99
N PHE A 75 5.57 2.73 -1.38
CA PHE A 75 6.01 4.01 -1.91
C PHE A 75 7.53 4.19 -1.81
N ALA A 76 8.10 3.96 -0.63
CA ALA A 76 9.46 4.40 -0.29
C ALA A 76 10.50 3.28 -0.12
N SER A 77 10.09 2.00 -0.07
CA SER A 77 11.03 0.89 0.14
C SER A 77 12.06 0.78 -0.97
N ALA A 78 13.28 0.40 -0.62
CA ALA A 78 14.31 0.02 -1.59
C ALA A 78 14.01 -1.34 -2.27
N LYS A 79 13.12 -2.14 -1.70
CA LYS A 79 12.75 -3.45 -2.24
C LYS A 79 11.72 -3.29 -3.36
N PRO A 80 11.98 -3.89 -4.55
CA PRO A 80 10.98 -3.91 -5.61
C PRO A 80 9.68 -4.57 -5.16
N ASN A 81 8.53 -4.05 -5.59
CA ASN A 81 7.22 -4.56 -5.19
C ASN A 81 6.14 -4.44 -6.28
N ILE A 82 5.04 -5.18 -6.12
CA ILE A 82 3.96 -5.29 -7.10
C ILE A 82 3.23 -3.94 -7.28
N ALA A 83 2.87 -3.25 -6.19
CA ALA A 83 2.19 -1.96 -6.27
C ALA A 83 3.03 -0.93 -7.06
N ALA A 84 4.32 -0.81 -6.75
CA ALA A 84 5.25 0.06 -7.49
C ALA A 84 5.38 -0.34 -8.96
N THR A 85 5.38 -1.64 -9.26
CA THR A 85 5.37 -2.15 -10.64
C THR A 85 4.16 -1.65 -11.40
N LEU A 86 2.97 -1.78 -10.81
CA LEU A 86 1.72 -1.35 -11.43
C LEU A 86 1.66 0.17 -11.57
N ILE A 87 2.03 0.93 -10.54
CA ILE A 87 2.07 2.41 -10.62
C ILE A 87 2.98 2.87 -11.78
N LYS A 88 4.16 2.26 -11.93
CA LYS A 88 5.17 2.66 -12.94
C LYS A 88 4.86 2.16 -14.35
N LYS A 89 4.26 0.98 -14.51
CA LYS A 89 4.22 0.27 -15.80
C LYS A 89 2.82 -0.03 -16.34
N LEU A 90 1.77 0.14 -15.55
CA LEU A 90 0.40 -0.08 -16.02
C LEU A 90 0.07 0.92 -17.15
N PRO A 91 -0.27 0.45 -18.37
CA PRO A 91 -0.64 1.35 -19.46
C PRO A 91 -2.02 1.97 -19.18
N ALA A 92 -2.38 2.98 -19.97
CA ALA A 92 -3.73 3.53 -19.94
C ALA A 92 -4.77 2.42 -20.17
N ILE A 93 -5.85 2.47 -19.39
CA ILE A 93 -6.91 1.47 -19.35
C ILE A 93 -8.17 2.09 -19.93
N SER A 94 -8.67 1.50 -21.01
CA SER A 94 -9.93 1.90 -21.61
C SER A 94 -11.11 1.63 -20.66
N PHE A 95 -12.11 2.52 -20.65
CA PHE A 95 -13.29 2.42 -19.80
C PHE A 95 -14.12 1.13 -20.03
N ASP A 96 -14.03 0.53 -21.21
CA ASP A 96 -14.70 -0.73 -21.56
C ASP A 96 -13.89 -1.99 -21.21
N SER A 97 -12.69 -1.80 -20.63
CA SER A 97 -11.76 -2.87 -20.27
C SER A 97 -12.45 -3.96 -19.43
N PRO A 98 -12.15 -5.25 -19.70
CA PRO A 98 -12.63 -6.34 -18.86
C PRO A 98 -12.16 -6.21 -17.40
N LEU A 99 -11.08 -5.47 -17.14
CA LEU A 99 -10.58 -5.25 -15.78
C LEU A 99 -11.62 -4.56 -14.89
N PHE A 100 -12.53 -3.76 -15.42
CA PHE A 100 -13.59 -3.10 -14.63
C PHE A 100 -14.83 -3.96 -14.39
N LYS A 101 -14.91 -5.15 -15.01
CA LYS A 101 -16.09 -6.02 -14.98
C LYS A 101 -15.96 -7.10 -13.90
N GLY A 102 -17.05 -7.42 -13.23
CA GLY A 102 -17.06 -8.46 -12.20
C GLY A 102 -18.27 -8.41 -11.28
N LYS A 103 -18.13 -9.05 -10.12
CA LYS A 103 -19.19 -9.20 -9.11
C LYS A 103 -19.51 -7.92 -8.36
N TYR A 104 -18.59 -6.96 -8.29
CA TYR A 104 -18.73 -5.77 -7.46
C TYR A 104 -19.35 -4.60 -8.24
N ASN A 105 -20.24 -3.84 -7.60
CA ASN A 105 -20.81 -2.64 -8.22
C ASN A 105 -19.79 -1.51 -8.36
N ASN A 106 -18.80 -1.44 -7.47
CA ASN A 106 -17.71 -0.48 -7.54
C ASN A 106 -16.64 -0.96 -8.55
N PRO A 107 -16.38 -0.23 -9.65
CA PRO A 107 -15.42 -0.64 -10.66
C PRO A 107 -13.99 -0.82 -10.15
N SER A 108 -13.57 -0.05 -9.14
CA SER A 108 -12.23 -0.16 -8.55
C SER A 108 -12.00 -1.51 -7.88
N LEU A 109 -13.05 -2.10 -7.28
CA LEU A 109 -12.99 -3.40 -6.64
C LEU A 109 -12.86 -4.53 -7.68
N ASN A 110 -13.57 -4.45 -8.79
CA ASN A 110 -13.38 -5.37 -9.91
C ASN A 110 -11.97 -5.22 -10.50
N PHE A 111 -11.53 -3.97 -10.72
CA PHE A 111 -10.19 -3.67 -11.20
C PHE A 111 -9.13 -4.32 -10.30
N CYS A 112 -9.21 -4.07 -9.00
CA CYS A 112 -8.33 -4.64 -7.99
C CYS A 112 -8.28 -6.17 -8.06
N LYS A 113 -9.46 -6.80 -8.15
CA LYS A 113 -9.57 -8.26 -8.21
C LYS A 113 -8.93 -8.82 -9.48
N ASN A 114 -9.19 -8.19 -10.62
CA ASN A 114 -8.77 -8.66 -11.94
C ASN A 114 -7.27 -8.48 -12.20
N ILE A 115 -6.62 -7.54 -11.50
CA ILE A 115 -5.16 -7.40 -11.52
C ILE A 115 -4.45 -8.27 -10.47
N GLY A 116 -5.18 -9.17 -9.81
CA GLY A 116 -4.61 -10.09 -8.81
C GLY A 116 -4.46 -9.52 -7.40
N GLY A 117 -5.06 -8.36 -7.13
CA GLY A 117 -5.13 -7.77 -5.80
C GLY A 117 -6.21 -8.38 -4.92
N SER A 118 -6.10 -8.12 -3.62
CA SER A 118 -7.12 -8.36 -2.60
C SER A 118 -7.55 -7.05 -1.96
N SER A 119 -8.76 -6.98 -1.42
CA SER A 119 -9.25 -5.82 -0.69
C SER A 119 -10.24 -6.24 0.39
N ILE A 120 -10.39 -5.44 1.43
CA ILE A 120 -11.29 -5.71 2.57
C ILE A 120 -12.74 -6.00 2.11
N PRO A 121 -13.34 -5.23 1.17
CA PRO A 121 -14.67 -5.50 0.61
C PRO A 121 -14.89 -6.89 0.00
N PHE A 122 -13.84 -7.68 -0.23
CA PHE A 122 -13.98 -9.01 -0.81
C PHE A 122 -14.46 -10.05 0.21
N THR A 123 -14.34 -9.76 1.51
CA THR A 123 -14.68 -10.70 2.58
C THR A 123 -15.74 -10.14 3.54
N VAL A 124 -15.83 -8.82 3.68
CA VAL A 124 -16.82 -8.14 4.52
C VAL A 124 -17.66 -7.16 3.70
N ILE A 125 -18.93 -7.00 4.08
CA ILE A 125 -19.81 -6.00 3.48
C ILE A 125 -19.35 -4.63 3.99
N SER A 126 -19.06 -3.68 3.09
CA SER A 126 -18.73 -2.29 3.44
C SER A 126 -17.52 -2.16 4.37
N GLY A 127 -16.31 -2.18 3.79
CA GLY A 127 -15.08 -2.03 4.55
C GLY A 127 -13.93 -1.52 3.70
N GLY A 128 -12.86 -1.08 4.35
CA GLY A 128 -11.69 -0.50 3.68
C GLY A 128 -10.70 0.00 4.70
N PHE A 129 -9.58 0.55 4.23
CA PHE A 129 -8.75 1.38 5.11
C PHE A 129 -9.37 2.77 5.14
N ALA A 130 -9.57 3.33 6.33
CA ALA A 130 -10.30 4.59 6.48
C ALA A 130 -9.46 5.67 7.16
N ASN A 131 -9.73 6.92 6.82
CA ASN A 131 -9.29 8.13 7.51
C ASN A 131 -10.49 9.07 7.67
N GLU A 132 -10.24 10.34 8.02
CA GLU A 132 -11.28 11.37 8.13
C GLU A 132 -12.05 11.64 6.83
N LEU A 133 -11.48 11.27 5.66
CA LEU A 133 -12.10 11.40 4.34
C LEU A 133 -12.96 10.19 3.94
N GLY A 134 -12.95 9.12 4.73
CA GLY A 134 -13.73 7.91 4.51
C GLY A 134 -12.89 6.69 4.12
N GLN A 135 -13.57 5.65 3.61
CA GLN A 135 -12.93 4.39 3.22
C GLN A 135 -12.26 4.51 1.85
N SER A 136 -11.04 3.97 1.75
CA SER A 136 -10.29 3.80 0.51
C SER A 136 -10.27 2.34 0.06
N ASP A 137 -10.50 2.13 -1.24
CA ASP A 137 -10.41 0.84 -1.92
C ASP A 137 -8.93 0.43 -2.11
N ILE A 138 -8.24 0.09 -1.00
CA ILE A 138 -6.85 -0.35 -1.05
C ILE A 138 -6.77 -1.75 -1.66
N CYS A 139 -6.00 -1.88 -2.73
CA CYS A 139 -5.50 -3.15 -3.22
C CYS A 139 -4.27 -3.56 -2.43
N VAL A 140 -4.30 -4.79 -1.92
CA VAL A 140 -3.19 -5.47 -1.28
C VAL A 140 -2.74 -6.61 -2.18
N PHE A 141 -1.45 -6.70 -2.48
CA PHE A 141 -0.87 -7.74 -3.33
C PHE A 141 -0.18 -8.83 -2.52
N GLY A 142 0.22 -9.91 -3.20
CA GLY A 142 0.82 -11.09 -2.56
C GLY A 142 2.15 -10.84 -1.85
N ASP A 143 2.83 -9.74 -2.16
CA ASP A 143 4.04 -9.25 -1.47
C ASP A 143 3.73 -8.23 -0.37
N ALA A 144 2.46 -8.15 0.05
CA ALA A 144 1.90 -7.17 0.99
C ALA A 144 1.99 -5.70 0.56
N SER A 145 2.44 -5.41 -0.66
CA SER A 145 2.41 -4.04 -1.18
C SER A 145 0.98 -3.56 -1.39
N MET A 146 0.76 -2.26 -1.18
CA MET A 146 -0.56 -1.65 -1.10
C MET A 146 -0.64 -0.37 -1.93
N VAL A 147 -1.77 -0.18 -2.60
CA VAL A 147 -2.13 1.07 -3.29
C VAL A 147 -3.63 1.12 -3.51
N SER A 148 -4.24 2.30 -3.44
CA SER A 148 -5.64 2.47 -3.79
C SER A 148 -5.89 2.11 -5.26
N ALA A 149 -6.92 1.30 -5.50
CA ALA A 149 -7.32 0.90 -6.84
C ALA A 149 -7.66 2.11 -7.72
N TRP A 150 -8.36 3.11 -7.16
CA TRP A 150 -8.64 4.37 -7.85
C TRP A 150 -7.36 5.15 -8.17
N SER A 151 -6.40 5.17 -7.26
CA SER A 151 -5.11 5.81 -7.51
C SER A 151 -4.37 5.15 -8.67
N LEU A 152 -4.33 3.81 -8.73
CA LEU A 152 -3.75 3.10 -9.88
C LEU A 152 -4.43 3.48 -11.20
N ILE A 153 -5.75 3.49 -11.23
CA ILE A 153 -6.54 3.83 -12.42
C ILE A 153 -6.22 5.26 -12.90
N TYR A 154 -6.21 6.23 -11.99
CA TYR A 154 -5.96 7.63 -12.34
C TYR A 154 -4.52 7.88 -12.77
N ILE A 155 -3.54 7.24 -12.13
CA ILE A 155 -2.12 7.31 -12.55
C ILE A 155 -1.95 6.67 -13.93
N ALA A 156 -2.52 5.48 -14.17
CA ALA A 156 -2.43 4.77 -15.44
C ALA A 156 -3.00 5.59 -16.60
N ASN A 157 -4.14 6.26 -16.38
CA ASN A 157 -4.82 7.07 -17.39
C ASN A 157 -4.27 8.50 -17.53
N GLY A 158 -3.20 8.85 -16.82
CA GLY A 158 -2.55 10.16 -16.95
C GLY A 158 -3.45 11.33 -16.56
N ARG A 159 -4.30 11.15 -15.54
CA ARG A 159 -5.10 12.26 -15.01
C ARG A 159 -4.16 13.33 -14.45
N THR A 160 -4.32 14.57 -14.90
CA THR A 160 -3.42 15.70 -14.56
C THR A 160 -3.04 15.73 -13.07
N GLY A 161 -1.74 15.77 -12.81
CA GLY A 161 -1.12 15.76 -11.48
C GLY A 161 -0.85 14.36 -10.93
N TYR A 162 -1.65 13.35 -11.28
CA TYR A 162 -1.47 11.98 -10.76
C TYR A 162 -0.23 11.30 -11.34
N GLU A 163 0.16 11.66 -12.57
CA GLU A 163 1.40 11.20 -13.19
C GLU A 163 2.65 11.58 -12.39
N LEU A 164 2.62 12.69 -11.65
CA LEU A 164 3.75 13.12 -10.82
C LEU A 164 4.03 12.14 -9.66
N VAL A 165 3.00 11.44 -9.18
CA VAL A 165 3.19 10.41 -8.14
C VAL A 165 3.96 9.22 -8.70
N ARG A 166 3.79 8.90 -9.99
CA ARG A 166 4.54 7.81 -10.65
C ARG A 166 6.04 8.04 -10.56
N GLU A 167 6.48 9.28 -10.77
CA GLU A 167 7.90 9.67 -10.74
C GLU A 167 8.47 9.67 -9.32
N LYS A 168 7.61 9.87 -8.30
CA LYS A 168 8.00 9.92 -6.89
C LYS A 168 8.10 8.55 -6.23
N ILE A 169 7.55 7.48 -6.83
CA ILE A 169 7.69 6.12 -6.31
C ILE A 169 9.17 5.70 -6.31
N LYS A 170 9.74 5.59 -5.11
CA LYS A 170 11.14 5.16 -4.93
C LYS A 170 11.32 3.67 -5.15
N ALA A 171 10.33 2.86 -4.78
CA ALA A 171 10.42 1.42 -4.96
C ALA A 171 10.54 1.03 -6.44
N GLU A 172 11.48 0.15 -6.75
CA GLU A 172 11.72 -0.30 -8.11
C GLU A 172 10.62 -1.27 -8.59
N PRO A 173 10.35 -1.33 -9.89
CA PRO A 173 9.37 -2.26 -10.43
C PRO A 173 9.97 -3.67 -10.55
N LEU A 174 9.16 -4.68 -10.23
CA LEU A 174 9.47 -6.08 -10.49
C LEU A 174 9.45 -6.39 -11.99
N HIS A 175 10.04 -7.52 -12.34
CA HIS A 175 9.95 -8.13 -13.66
C HIS A 175 8.73 -9.08 -13.71
N LEU A 176 7.54 -8.49 -13.85
CA LEU A 176 6.26 -9.22 -13.89
C LEU A 176 5.49 -8.88 -15.17
N ARG A 177 4.73 -9.86 -15.66
CA ARG A 177 3.74 -9.61 -16.71
C ARG A 177 2.53 -8.93 -16.10
N ILE A 178 2.20 -7.75 -16.60
CA ILE A 178 1.03 -7.00 -16.15
C ILE A 178 -0.22 -7.61 -16.78
N PRO A 179 -1.27 -7.92 -16.00
CA PRO A 179 -2.55 -8.33 -16.54
C PRO A 179 -3.22 -7.11 -17.18
N ILE A 180 -3.39 -7.16 -18.50
CA ILE A 180 -4.09 -6.17 -19.34
C ILE A 180 -5.17 -6.87 -20.14
#